data_AF-A0A8C3NVF6-F1
#
_entry.id   AF-A0A8C3NVF6-F1
#
_cell.length_a   1.000
_cell.length_b   1.000
_cell.length_c   1.000
_cell.angle_alpha   90.00
_cell.angle_beta   90.00
_cell.angle_gamma   90.00
#
_symmetry.space_group_name_H-M   'P 1'
#
loop_
_entity.id
_entity.type
_entity.pdbx_description
1 polymer ?
#
loop_
_entity_poly.entity_id
_entity_poly.type
_entity_poly.pdbx_seq_one_letter_code
_entity_poly.pdbx_strand_id
1 'polypeptide(L)'
;MGSKQIAQETFDDAVQENITEFEMDPEEAVREAVQQFESQGVDLSNIVKAVRPPASENGQRQKHQILLTLDSLSRAVAEADMAELPEHLSTFSAQCKEQLAFRYLAGQNGAYPVVFSALQLAAGDRDLLLQAFSTLSALLDGQPDLLDAAGQELVLRSLRERREDAEMALAGIRCVRHACLKHERNRQDFVKAGILPVLTGAIVRHGDSADVVKAAASALRVMTFDDDIRVPFGHAHDHAKMIVLENDGLRVLIEAAKAFRDNSGVLSELCATLSRLSVRNEFCQEIVDLGGLNFMVTLLADCMEHPDVVRQVLGAIRAVAGNDDVKDAIVDAGATDLIVLAISHHLGNPQICEQGCAVRCRSVRELRGDHGGRRGPGSSAGHEGSPTGGGCAETGVHADPEPGVAQPGFLPAHPGDGSREPDQRGPGSSQGL
;
A
#
# COMPACT_ATOMS: atom_id res chain seq x y z
N MET A 1 21.36 -1.30 0.67
CA MET A 1 22.14 -0.84 1.84
C MET A 1 21.26 0.18 2.55
N GLY A 2 21.21 0.20 3.88
CA GLY A 2 20.49 1.25 4.59
C GLY A 2 21.22 2.58 4.44
N SER A 3 20.49 3.65 4.12
CA SER A 3 21.00 5.02 4.26
C SER A 3 21.32 5.29 5.73
N LYS A 4 22.34 6.11 5.99
CA LYS A 4 22.56 6.61 7.36
C LYS A 4 21.46 7.62 7.68
N GLN A 5 21.03 7.67 8.94
CA GLN A 5 20.09 8.69 9.42
C GLN A 5 20.72 9.46 10.58
N ILE A 6 20.33 10.72 10.75
CA ILE A 6 20.78 11.61 11.83
C ILE A 6 19.57 12.11 12.62
N ALA A 7 19.79 12.64 13.82
CA ALA A 7 18.76 13.36 14.57
C ALA A 7 18.62 14.79 14.06
N GLN A 8 17.45 15.40 14.28
CA GLN A 8 17.21 16.81 13.95
C GLN A 8 18.23 17.72 14.66
N GLU A 9 18.54 17.44 15.93
CA GLU A 9 19.52 18.20 16.72
C GLU A 9 20.90 18.22 16.05
N THR A 10 21.36 17.07 15.54
CA THR A 10 22.65 16.96 14.83
C THR A 10 22.70 17.77 13.54
N PHE A 11 21.59 17.84 12.81
CA PHE A 11 21.48 18.70 11.63
C PHE A 11 21.45 20.19 12.01
N ASP A 12 20.65 20.52 13.02
CA ASP A 12 20.50 21.88 13.52
C ASP A 12 21.82 22.44 14.09
N ASP A 13 22.60 21.61 14.79
CA ASP A 13 23.91 21.97 15.32
C ASP A 13 24.92 22.25 14.20
N ALA A 14 24.97 21.42 13.15
CA ALA A 14 25.83 21.65 11.98
C ALA A 14 25.46 22.93 11.22
N VAL A 15 24.17 23.21 11.03
CA VAL A 15 23.70 24.48 10.46
C VAL A 15 24.10 25.66 11.35
N GLN A 16 24.02 25.50 12.68
CA GLN A 16 24.39 26.56 13.61
C GLN A 16 25.91 26.83 13.61
N GLU A 17 26.73 25.79 13.53
CA GLU A 17 28.19 25.84 13.39
C GLU A 17 28.58 26.58 12.09
N ASN A 18 27.95 26.25 10.96
CA ASN A 18 28.11 26.95 9.69
C ASN A 18 27.82 28.47 9.80
N ILE A 19 26.75 28.85 10.53
CA ILE A 19 26.41 30.27 10.75
C ILE A 19 27.43 30.96 11.69
N THR A 20 27.86 30.32 12.78
CA THR A 20 28.69 31.00 13.80
C THR A 20 30.19 30.94 13.56
N GLU A 21 30.72 29.85 13.00
CA GLU A 21 32.16 29.67 12.79
C GLU A 21 32.62 30.16 11.41
N PHE A 22 31.72 30.14 10.41
CA PHE A 22 32.02 30.53 9.03
C PHE A 22 31.27 31.80 8.59
N GLU A 23 30.51 32.45 9.48
CA GLU A 23 29.73 33.67 9.24
C GLU A 23 28.79 33.60 8.01
N MET A 24 28.32 32.40 7.69
CA MET A 24 27.45 32.14 6.53
C MET A 24 26.05 32.70 6.71
N ASP A 25 25.42 33.09 5.59
CA ASP A 25 23.99 33.39 5.58
C ASP A 25 23.17 32.14 5.99
N PRO A 26 22.08 32.26 6.77
CA PRO A 26 21.30 31.10 7.20
C PRO A 26 20.74 30.22 6.07
N GLU A 27 20.40 30.78 4.90
CA GLU A 27 19.97 30.01 3.74
C GLU A 27 21.15 29.28 3.05
N GLU A 28 22.36 29.83 3.14
CA GLU A 28 23.59 29.20 2.66
C GLU A 28 24.04 28.06 3.60
N ALA A 29 24.08 28.31 4.91
CA ALA A 29 24.43 27.34 5.93
C ALA A 29 23.56 26.07 5.89
N VAL A 30 22.25 26.22 5.65
CA VAL A 30 21.32 25.08 5.45
C VAL A 30 21.65 24.31 4.16
N ARG A 31 21.95 25.00 3.06
CA ARG A 31 22.30 24.34 1.79
C ARG A 31 23.62 23.58 1.89
N GLU A 32 24.63 24.14 2.55
CA GLU A 32 25.90 23.46 2.79
C GLU A 32 25.73 22.24 3.69
N ALA A 33 25.03 22.35 4.82
CA ALA A 33 24.78 21.21 5.71
C ALA A 33 24.03 20.07 4.98
N VAL A 34 23.02 20.41 4.17
CA VAL A 34 22.32 19.43 3.31
C VAL A 34 23.29 18.73 2.36
N GLN A 35 24.13 19.47 1.63
CA GLN A 35 25.11 18.90 0.71
C GLN A 35 26.16 18.04 1.43
N GLN A 36 26.63 18.47 2.59
CA GLN A 36 27.60 17.77 3.42
C GLN A 36 27.06 16.42 3.89
N PHE A 37 25.82 16.36 4.39
CA PHE A 37 25.20 15.10 4.83
C PHE A 37 24.80 14.20 3.66
N GLU A 38 24.25 14.74 2.58
CA GLU A 38 23.89 13.96 1.38
C GLU A 38 25.16 13.34 0.73
N SER A 39 26.30 14.05 0.71
CA SER A 39 27.58 13.51 0.22
C SER A 39 28.13 12.33 1.06
N GLN A 40 27.74 12.25 2.33
CA GLN A 40 28.08 11.15 3.24
C GLN A 40 27.12 9.95 3.15
N GLY A 41 26.10 10.02 2.28
CA GLY A 41 25.04 9.01 2.15
C GLY A 41 24.05 9.03 3.31
N VAL A 42 23.85 10.19 3.94
CA VAL A 42 22.79 10.40 4.94
C VAL A 42 21.48 10.73 4.24
N ASP A 43 20.40 10.08 4.69
CA ASP A 43 19.04 10.36 4.28
C ASP A 43 18.42 11.43 5.18
N LEU A 44 18.09 12.57 4.58
CA LEU A 44 17.52 13.75 5.24
C LEU A 44 15.99 13.86 5.06
N SER A 45 15.30 12.82 4.59
CA SER A 45 13.84 12.85 4.36
C SER A 45 13.00 13.11 5.62
N ASN A 46 13.56 12.78 6.79
CA ASN A 46 12.96 13.01 8.11
C ASN A 46 13.43 14.31 8.79
N ILE A 47 14.26 15.12 8.12
CA ILE A 47 14.91 16.31 8.69
C ILE A 47 14.25 17.59 8.17
N VAL A 48 13.93 18.49 9.10
CA VAL A 48 13.41 19.83 8.82
C VAL A 48 14.54 20.68 8.29
N LYS A 49 14.47 21.01 7.00
CA LYS A 49 15.43 21.88 6.28
C LYS A 49 15.02 23.36 6.30
N ALA A 50 14.20 23.79 7.26
CA ALA A 50 13.74 25.17 7.38
C ALA A 50 14.78 26.04 8.09
N VAL A 51 15.05 27.23 7.55
CA VAL A 51 15.90 28.24 8.21
C VAL A 51 15.27 28.66 9.53
N ARG A 52 16.07 28.66 10.60
CA ARG A 52 15.66 29.17 11.91
C ARG A 52 15.75 30.69 11.94
N PRO A 53 14.79 31.40 12.54
CA PRO A 53 15.00 32.78 12.95
C PRO A 53 16.20 32.86 13.91
N PRO A 54 16.95 33.97 13.91
CA PRO A 54 18.08 34.13 14.81
C PRO A 54 17.66 33.98 16.28
N ALA A 55 18.60 33.52 17.11
CA ALA A 55 18.37 33.36 18.54
C ALA A 55 17.88 34.67 19.18
N SER A 56 16.92 34.56 20.11
CA SER A 56 16.47 35.72 20.88
C SER A 56 17.62 36.28 21.72
N GLU A 57 17.58 37.57 22.09
CA GLU A 57 18.62 38.27 22.87
C GLU A 57 19.04 37.53 24.16
N ASN A 58 18.20 36.65 24.69
CA ASN A 58 18.46 35.80 25.86
C ASN A 58 19.27 34.50 25.56
N GLY A 59 19.79 34.33 24.34
CA GLY A 59 20.60 33.16 23.95
C GLY A 59 19.83 31.83 23.83
N GLN A 60 18.49 31.86 23.96
CA GLN A 60 17.66 30.67 23.78
C GLN A 60 17.44 30.40 22.28
N ARG A 61 17.83 29.19 21.85
CA ARG A 61 17.55 28.66 20.51
C ARG A 61 16.04 28.66 20.27
N GLN A 62 15.57 29.33 19.21
CA GLN A 62 14.15 29.24 18.85
C GLN A 62 13.84 27.81 18.40
N LYS A 63 12.85 27.18 19.03
CA LYS A 63 12.36 25.86 18.62
C LYS A 63 11.70 25.96 17.24
N HIS A 64 11.72 24.85 16.49
CA HIS A 64 10.96 24.71 15.25
C HIS A 64 9.47 25.02 15.48
N GLN A 65 8.79 25.67 14.54
CA GLN A 65 7.40 26.16 14.71
C GLN A 65 6.41 25.07 15.14
N ILE A 66 6.59 23.83 14.67
CA ILE A 66 5.76 22.70 15.10
C ILE A 66 5.96 22.32 16.57
N LEU A 67 7.16 22.50 17.11
CA LEU A 67 7.43 22.27 18.53
C LEU A 67 6.86 23.39 19.41
N LEU A 68 6.86 24.66 18.95
CA LEU A 68 6.16 25.76 19.64
C LEU A 68 4.64 25.54 19.67
N THR A 69 4.10 25.02 18.57
CA THR A 69 2.67 24.67 18.47
C THR A 69 2.34 23.47 19.38
N LEU A 70 3.20 22.46 19.42
CA LEU A 70 3.07 21.32 20.34
C LEU A 70 3.20 21.72 21.82
N ASP A 71 4.13 22.61 22.18
CA ASP A 71 4.28 23.14 23.55
C ASP A 71 3.02 23.91 24.00
N SER A 72 2.31 24.54 23.06
CA SER A 72 1.08 25.30 23.32
C SER A 72 -0.13 24.36 23.43
N LEU A 73 -0.24 23.40 22.50
CA LEU A 73 -1.21 22.30 22.58
C LEU A 73 -1.08 21.51 23.89
N SER A 74 0.14 21.20 24.30
CA SER A 74 0.45 20.50 25.56
C SER A 74 -0.03 21.27 26.79
N ARG A 75 0.14 22.60 26.80
CA ARG A 75 -0.38 23.48 27.86
C ARG A 75 -1.91 23.51 27.88
N ALA A 76 -2.57 23.74 26.75
CA ALA A 76 -4.04 23.73 26.67
C ALA A 76 -4.64 22.37 27.11
N VAL A 77 -3.99 21.25 26.77
CA VAL A 77 -4.38 19.92 27.26
C VAL A 77 -4.16 19.76 28.77
N ALA A 78 -3.03 20.23 29.31
CA ALA A 78 -2.72 20.13 30.74
C ALA A 78 -3.64 21.02 31.62
N GLU A 79 -4.05 22.17 31.10
CA GLU A 79 -4.96 23.12 31.76
C GLU A 79 -6.44 22.80 31.47
N ALA A 80 -6.71 21.84 30.58
CA ALA A 80 -8.02 21.49 30.04
C ALA A 80 -8.78 22.69 29.44
N ASP A 81 -8.06 23.59 28.78
CA ASP A 81 -8.64 24.75 28.08
C ASP A 81 -9.31 24.32 26.78
N MET A 82 -10.62 24.07 26.85
CA MET A 82 -11.43 23.67 25.72
C MET A 82 -11.70 24.80 24.70
N ALA A 83 -11.32 26.05 25.00
CA ALA A 83 -11.51 27.20 24.11
C ALA A 83 -10.32 27.39 23.15
N GLU A 84 -9.09 27.24 23.63
CA GLU A 84 -7.88 27.36 22.80
C GLU A 84 -7.49 26.03 22.11
N LEU A 85 -7.88 24.88 22.69
CA LEU A 85 -7.58 23.55 22.16
C LEU A 85 -7.98 23.33 20.67
N PRO A 86 -9.15 23.80 20.16
CA PRO A 86 -9.49 23.73 18.74
C PRO A 86 -8.48 24.46 17.84
N GLU A 87 -8.02 25.65 18.22
CA GLU A 87 -7.11 26.44 17.39
C GLU A 87 -5.73 25.78 17.29
N HIS A 88 -5.23 25.28 18.43
CA HIS A 88 -3.96 24.56 18.51
C HIS A 88 -4.01 23.23 17.74
N LEU A 89 -5.09 22.46 17.84
CA LEU A 89 -5.28 21.23 17.05
C LEU A 89 -5.33 21.52 15.54
N SER A 90 -6.02 22.58 15.12
CA SER A 90 -6.06 23.00 13.71
C SER A 90 -4.66 23.29 13.16
N THR A 91 -3.93 24.15 13.88
CA THR A 91 -2.59 24.62 13.49
C THR A 91 -1.59 23.47 13.44
N PHE A 92 -1.61 22.60 14.45
CA PHE A 92 -0.75 21.42 14.50
C PHE A 92 -1.10 20.40 13.39
N SER A 93 -2.40 20.17 13.13
CA SER A 93 -2.86 19.31 12.03
C SER A 93 -2.43 19.83 10.65
N ALA A 94 -2.41 21.15 10.45
CA ALA A 94 -1.93 21.78 9.22
C ALA A 94 -0.42 21.52 9.03
N GLN A 95 0.40 21.81 10.06
CA GLN A 95 1.85 21.58 10.02
C GLN A 95 2.20 20.10 9.80
N CYS A 96 1.47 19.16 10.41
CA CYS A 96 1.64 17.73 10.14
C CYS A 96 1.31 17.32 8.69
N LYS A 97 0.50 18.09 7.95
CA LYS A 97 0.17 17.79 6.54
C LYS A 97 1.20 18.37 5.55
N GLU A 98 2.04 19.31 5.97
CA GLU A 98 3.03 19.93 5.08
C GLU A 98 4.16 18.97 4.71
N GLN A 99 4.84 18.37 5.70
CA GLN A 99 6.04 17.56 5.46
C GLN A 99 6.19 16.40 6.46
N LEU A 100 6.78 15.29 6.00
CA LEU A 100 7.10 14.12 6.85
C LEU A 100 8.05 14.49 7.99
N ALA A 101 9.05 15.34 7.72
CA ALA A 101 10.02 15.80 8.71
C ALA A 101 9.37 16.50 9.92
N PHE A 102 8.33 17.31 9.70
CA PHE A 102 7.58 17.93 10.80
C PHE A 102 6.88 16.88 11.66
N ARG A 103 6.21 15.90 11.04
CA ARG A 103 5.57 14.80 11.76
C ARG A 103 6.57 13.99 12.58
N TYR A 104 7.74 13.71 12.00
CA TYR A 104 8.81 12.95 12.66
C TYR A 104 9.39 13.70 13.87
N LEU A 105 9.72 14.98 13.68
CA LEU A 105 10.19 15.84 14.75
C LEU A 105 9.17 15.94 15.92
N ALA A 106 7.90 16.11 15.60
CA ALA A 106 6.83 16.17 16.61
C ALA A 106 6.63 14.81 17.31
N GLY A 107 6.70 13.71 16.56
CA GLY A 107 6.63 12.35 17.11
C GLY A 107 7.74 12.07 18.13
N GLN A 108 8.98 12.42 17.79
CA GLN A 108 10.13 12.32 18.71
C GLN A 108 9.99 13.18 19.97
N ASN A 109 9.26 14.30 19.89
CA ASN A 109 9.02 15.22 21.00
C ASN A 109 7.71 14.96 21.76
N GLY A 110 7.13 13.75 21.63
CA GLY A 110 5.98 13.34 22.45
C GLY A 110 4.63 13.87 21.96
N ALA A 111 4.46 14.15 20.67
CA ALA A 111 3.18 14.56 20.11
C ALA A 111 2.05 13.54 20.32
N TYR A 112 2.33 12.23 20.30
CA TYR A 112 1.30 11.20 20.46
C TYR A 112 0.59 11.26 21.83
N PRO A 113 1.28 11.24 22.99
CA PRO A 113 0.64 11.43 24.30
C PRO A 113 -0.21 12.69 24.41
N VAL A 114 0.22 13.81 23.82
CA VAL A 114 -0.53 15.07 23.84
C VAL A 114 -1.82 14.97 23.03
N VAL A 115 -1.76 14.46 21.78
CA VAL A 115 -2.94 14.27 20.93
C VAL A 115 -3.89 13.21 21.49
N PHE A 116 -3.36 12.14 22.10
CA PHE A 116 -4.17 11.12 22.79
C PHE A 116 -4.92 11.71 23.98
N SER A 117 -4.25 12.54 24.79
CA SER A 117 -4.88 13.25 25.91
C SER A 117 -5.95 14.25 25.42
N ALA A 118 -5.71 14.95 24.31
CA ALA A 118 -6.71 15.80 23.66
C ALA A 118 -7.95 14.99 23.20
N LEU A 119 -7.77 13.80 22.63
CA LEU A 119 -8.88 12.89 22.28
C LEU A 119 -9.69 12.44 23.50
N GLN A 120 -9.04 12.26 24.66
CA GLN A 120 -9.73 11.90 25.90
C GLN A 120 -10.57 13.07 26.45
N LEU A 121 -10.03 14.30 26.46
CA LEU A 121 -10.77 15.51 26.84
C LEU A 121 -11.94 15.78 25.89
N ALA A 122 -11.73 15.57 24.59
CA ALA A 122 -12.72 15.78 23.55
C ALA A 122 -13.88 14.77 23.54
N ALA A 123 -13.83 13.68 24.33
CA ALA A 123 -14.79 12.56 24.22
C ALA A 123 -16.27 12.99 24.31
N GLY A 124 -16.58 14.06 25.05
CA GLY A 124 -17.93 14.61 25.21
C GLY A 124 -18.39 15.55 24.07
N ASP A 125 -17.49 16.13 23.29
CA ASP A 125 -17.77 17.10 22.23
C ASP A 125 -17.56 16.46 20.85
N ARG A 126 -18.56 16.54 19.97
CA ARG A 126 -18.46 15.94 18.63
C ARG A 126 -17.37 16.61 17.79
N ASP A 127 -17.37 17.92 17.73
CA ASP A 127 -16.64 18.67 16.70
C ASP A 127 -15.17 18.79 17.09
N LEU A 128 -14.90 18.98 18.39
CA LEU A 128 -13.55 18.89 18.94
C LEU A 128 -12.96 17.46 18.79
N LEU A 129 -13.78 16.42 19.00
CA LEU A 129 -13.32 15.03 18.84
C LEU A 129 -12.98 14.72 17.37
N LEU A 130 -13.82 15.18 16.43
CA LEU A 130 -13.55 15.08 14.99
C LEU A 130 -12.23 15.78 14.60
N GLN A 131 -11.96 16.93 15.19
CA GLN A 131 -10.72 17.68 14.97
C GLN A 131 -9.50 16.98 15.57
N ALA A 132 -9.63 16.44 16.79
CA ALA A 132 -8.59 15.66 17.44
C ALA A 132 -8.28 14.36 16.66
N PHE A 133 -9.29 13.67 16.11
CA PHE A 133 -9.08 12.54 15.20
C PHE A 133 -8.42 12.95 13.88
N SER A 134 -8.81 14.09 13.31
CA SER A 134 -8.17 14.63 12.10
C SER A 134 -6.71 15.01 12.33
N THR A 135 -6.37 15.39 13.56
CA THR A 135 -5.00 15.67 14.02
C THR A 135 -4.21 14.37 14.22
N LEU A 136 -4.78 13.37 14.89
CA LEU A 136 -4.18 12.04 15.02
C LEU A 136 -3.91 11.40 13.64
N SER A 137 -4.88 11.46 12.73
CA SER A 137 -4.72 10.95 11.37
C SER A 137 -3.60 11.64 10.59
N ALA A 138 -3.35 12.93 10.84
CA ALA A 138 -2.25 13.66 10.22
C ALA A 138 -0.90 13.24 10.83
N LEU A 139 -0.82 13.07 12.14
CA LEU A 139 0.40 12.66 12.85
C LEU A 139 0.86 11.23 12.49
N LEU A 140 -0.09 10.29 12.36
CA LEU A 140 0.16 8.89 12.03
C LEU A 140 0.58 8.65 10.58
N ASP A 141 0.41 9.61 9.67
CA ASP A 141 0.71 9.43 8.26
C ASP A 141 2.23 9.28 8.02
N GLY A 142 2.67 8.03 7.76
CA GLY A 142 4.07 7.65 7.68
C GLY A 142 4.71 7.31 9.04
N GLN A 143 3.94 7.30 10.14
CA GLN A 143 4.39 6.97 11.50
C GLN A 143 3.41 6.04 12.23
N PRO A 144 3.19 4.81 11.74
CA PRO A 144 2.25 3.87 12.34
C PRO A 144 2.66 3.43 13.76
N ASP A 145 3.96 3.44 14.07
CA ASP A 145 4.55 3.02 15.35
C ASP A 145 4.17 3.89 16.55
N LEU A 146 3.63 5.09 16.32
CA LEU A 146 3.18 5.98 17.39
C LEU A 146 1.90 5.48 18.09
N LEU A 147 1.08 4.65 17.44
CA LEU A 147 -0.23 4.26 17.96
C LEU A 147 -0.14 3.05 18.90
N ASP A 148 -0.25 3.30 20.20
CA ASP A 148 -0.32 2.24 21.22
C ASP A 148 -1.70 1.54 21.28
N ALA A 149 -1.78 0.47 22.08
CA ALA A 149 -3.00 -0.31 22.24
C ALA A 149 -4.19 0.48 22.83
N ALA A 150 -3.93 1.51 23.64
CA ALA A 150 -4.98 2.37 24.18
C ALA A 150 -5.55 3.30 23.10
N GLY A 151 -4.70 3.81 22.21
CA GLY A 151 -5.10 4.54 21.00
C GLY A 151 -5.90 3.67 20.03
N GLN A 152 -5.47 2.43 19.79
CA GLN A 152 -6.19 1.48 18.93
C GLN A 152 -7.62 1.22 19.44
N GLU A 153 -7.79 0.94 20.73
CA GLU A 153 -9.10 0.75 21.35
C GLU A 153 -9.94 2.05 21.31
N LEU A 154 -9.34 3.21 21.59
CA LEU A 154 -10.05 4.50 21.53
C LEU A 154 -10.60 4.81 20.13
N VAL A 155 -9.80 4.57 19.07
CA VAL A 155 -10.21 4.72 17.67
C VAL A 155 -11.36 3.77 17.35
N LEU A 156 -11.21 2.49 17.69
CA LEU A 156 -12.20 1.45 17.38
C LEU A 156 -13.52 1.65 18.13
N ARG A 157 -13.47 1.99 19.43
CA ARG A 157 -14.63 2.34 20.24
C ARG A 157 -15.38 3.53 19.65
N SER A 158 -14.66 4.58 19.27
CA SER A 158 -15.27 5.78 18.68
C SER A 158 -16.00 5.49 17.36
N LEU A 159 -15.41 4.63 16.51
CA LEU A 159 -16.05 4.15 15.27
C LEU A 159 -17.30 3.28 15.52
N ARG A 160 -17.41 2.61 16.67
CA ARG A 160 -18.58 1.80 17.06
C ARG A 160 -19.70 2.66 17.65
N GLU A 161 -19.34 3.59 18.53
CA GLU A 161 -20.29 4.47 19.23
C GLU A 161 -20.89 5.53 18.29
N ARG A 162 -20.07 6.17 17.45
CA ARG A 162 -20.49 7.25 16.53
C ARG A 162 -20.67 6.77 15.09
N ARG A 163 -21.14 5.53 14.93
CA ARG A 163 -21.23 4.80 13.64
C ARG A 163 -22.14 5.44 12.58
N GLU A 164 -23.06 6.30 13.00
CA GLU A 164 -24.03 7.02 12.15
C GLU A 164 -23.49 8.39 11.66
N ASP A 165 -22.32 8.82 12.15
CA ASP A 165 -21.71 10.10 11.78
C ASP A 165 -20.62 9.88 10.71
N ALA A 166 -20.89 10.36 9.49
CA ALA A 166 -20.03 10.16 8.33
C ALA A 166 -18.64 10.80 8.49
N GLU A 167 -18.55 11.98 9.12
CA GLU A 167 -17.28 12.70 9.28
C GLU A 167 -16.40 12.01 10.34
N MET A 168 -17.02 11.59 11.45
CA MET A 168 -16.35 10.80 12.48
C MET A 168 -15.90 9.43 11.96
N ALA A 169 -16.73 8.76 11.17
CA ALA A 169 -16.37 7.52 10.49
C ALA A 169 -15.16 7.74 9.57
N LEU A 170 -15.20 8.78 8.72
CA LEU A 170 -14.10 9.13 7.81
C LEU A 170 -12.78 9.39 8.56
N ALA A 171 -12.81 10.18 9.63
CA ALA A 171 -11.60 10.52 10.40
C ALA A 171 -11.01 9.30 11.13
N GLY A 172 -11.85 8.49 11.77
CA GLY A 172 -11.41 7.26 12.44
C GLY A 172 -10.89 6.20 11.46
N ILE A 173 -11.54 6.03 10.29
CA ILE A 173 -11.09 5.10 9.24
C ILE A 173 -9.74 5.55 8.65
N ARG A 174 -9.51 6.85 8.49
CA ARG A 174 -8.19 7.38 8.10
C ARG A 174 -7.13 7.04 9.15
N CYS A 175 -7.40 7.25 10.45
CA CYS A 175 -6.48 6.84 11.53
C CYS A 175 -6.12 5.35 11.45
N VAL A 176 -7.12 4.47 11.32
CA VAL A 176 -6.92 3.02 11.14
C VAL A 176 -6.03 2.74 9.93
N ARG A 177 -6.30 3.35 8.77
CA ARG A 177 -5.49 3.16 7.55
C ARG A 177 -4.04 3.56 7.76
N HIS A 178 -3.79 4.75 8.32
CA HIS A 178 -2.42 5.25 8.52
C HIS A 178 -1.65 4.44 9.59
N ALA A 179 -2.34 3.96 10.64
CA ALA A 179 -1.74 3.08 11.65
C ALA A 179 -1.38 1.67 11.13
N CYS A 180 -1.97 1.24 10.00
CA CYS A 180 -1.84 -0.10 9.45
C CYS A 180 -0.89 -0.20 8.24
N LEU A 181 -0.65 0.90 7.53
CA LEU A 181 0.31 0.95 6.41
C LEU A 181 1.72 0.59 6.90
N LYS A 182 2.38 -0.36 6.25
CA LYS A 182 3.72 -0.89 6.60
C LYS A 182 3.85 -1.39 8.03
N HIS A 183 2.75 -1.73 8.69
CA HIS A 183 2.76 -2.11 10.11
C HIS A 183 1.85 -3.32 10.40
N GLU A 184 2.40 -4.52 10.19
CA GLU A 184 1.70 -5.81 10.30
C GLU A 184 1.08 -6.03 11.69
N ARG A 185 1.78 -5.63 12.76
CA ARG A 185 1.30 -5.88 14.13
C ARG A 185 -0.02 -5.13 14.44
N ASN A 186 -0.07 -3.83 14.18
CA ASN A 186 -1.30 -3.02 14.23
C ASN A 186 -2.41 -3.59 13.35
N ARG A 187 -2.10 -4.07 12.12
CA ARG A 187 -3.10 -4.73 11.26
C ARG A 187 -3.73 -5.94 11.96
N GLN A 188 -2.92 -6.83 12.52
CA GLN A 188 -3.45 -7.98 13.26
C GLN A 188 -4.24 -7.59 14.51
N ASP A 189 -3.79 -6.60 15.27
CA ASP A 189 -4.44 -6.22 16.52
C ASP A 189 -5.78 -5.51 16.27
N PHE A 190 -5.89 -4.66 15.24
CA PHE A 190 -7.18 -4.13 14.77
C PHE A 190 -8.11 -5.23 14.21
N VAL A 191 -7.58 -6.22 13.47
CA VAL A 191 -8.40 -7.35 12.97
C VAL A 191 -8.94 -8.19 14.13
N LYS A 192 -8.10 -8.57 15.10
CA LYS A 192 -8.51 -9.29 16.32
C LYS A 192 -9.52 -8.51 17.15
N ALA A 193 -9.36 -7.19 17.23
CA ALA A 193 -10.29 -6.31 17.92
C ALA A 193 -11.63 -6.16 17.16
N GLY A 194 -11.71 -6.54 15.88
CA GLY A 194 -12.93 -6.58 15.09
C GLY A 194 -13.18 -5.33 14.24
N ILE A 195 -12.14 -4.81 13.56
CA ILE A 195 -12.25 -3.66 12.64
C ILE A 195 -12.98 -3.99 11.33
N LEU A 196 -12.86 -5.22 10.81
CA LEU A 196 -13.40 -5.61 9.50
C LEU A 196 -14.92 -5.37 9.36
N PRO A 197 -15.79 -5.81 10.30
CA PRO A 197 -17.23 -5.53 10.23
C PRO A 197 -17.57 -4.05 10.45
N VAL A 198 -16.68 -3.28 11.09
CA VAL A 198 -16.84 -1.83 11.23
C VAL A 198 -16.60 -1.14 9.88
N LEU A 199 -15.60 -1.58 9.11
CA LEU A 199 -15.29 -1.05 7.78
C LEU A 199 -16.34 -1.42 6.73
N THR A 200 -16.72 -2.70 6.62
CA THR A 200 -17.79 -3.11 5.67
C THR A 200 -19.13 -2.49 6.06
N GLY A 201 -19.46 -2.46 7.35
CA GLY A 201 -20.64 -1.78 7.86
C GLY A 201 -20.65 -0.27 7.64
N ALA A 202 -19.48 0.39 7.57
CA ALA A 202 -19.37 1.80 7.22
C ALA A 202 -19.68 2.05 5.73
N ILE A 203 -19.24 1.17 4.82
CA ILE A 203 -19.59 1.24 3.40
C ILE A 203 -21.11 1.13 3.21
N VAL A 204 -21.75 0.20 3.91
CA VAL A 204 -23.21 -0.01 3.83
C VAL A 204 -24.00 1.16 4.44
N ARG A 205 -23.59 1.66 5.61
CA ARG A 205 -24.29 2.77 6.29
C ARG A 205 -24.11 4.12 5.61
N HIS A 206 -22.90 4.41 5.12
CA HIS A 206 -22.54 5.68 4.49
C HIS A 206 -22.47 5.55 2.97
N GLY A 207 -23.37 4.75 2.39
CA GLY A 207 -23.44 4.46 0.95
C GLY A 207 -23.69 5.68 0.06
N ASP A 208 -24.10 6.82 0.62
CA ASP A 208 -24.22 8.11 -0.09
C ASP A 208 -22.93 8.95 -0.03
N SER A 209 -21.99 8.63 0.88
CA SER A 209 -20.76 9.39 1.09
C SER A 209 -19.57 8.77 0.37
N ALA A 210 -19.23 9.36 -0.78
CA ALA A 210 -18.09 8.96 -1.61
C ALA A 210 -16.77 8.89 -0.81
N ASP A 211 -16.52 9.85 0.08
CA ASP A 211 -15.29 9.89 0.88
C ASP A 211 -15.23 8.76 1.92
N VAL A 212 -16.33 8.43 2.59
CA VAL A 212 -16.37 7.32 3.56
C VAL A 212 -16.20 5.99 2.85
N VAL A 213 -16.92 5.75 1.75
CA VAL A 213 -16.83 4.52 0.95
C VAL A 213 -15.41 4.33 0.42
N LYS A 214 -14.81 5.38 -0.16
CA LYS A 214 -13.42 5.36 -0.61
C LYS A 214 -12.44 5.07 0.52
N ALA A 215 -12.57 5.76 1.66
CA ALA A 215 -11.67 5.56 2.81
C ALA A 215 -11.80 4.15 3.40
N ALA A 216 -13.02 3.62 3.51
CA ALA A 216 -13.30 2.30 4.06
C ALA A 216 -12.79 1.17 3.15
N ALA A 217 -13.01 1.27 1.84
CA ALA A 217 -12.43 0.35 0.85
C ALA A 217 -10.89 0.39 0.89
N SER A 218 -10.31 1.59 0.98
CA SER A 218 -8.86 1.79 1.13
C SER A 218 -8.31 1.13 2.39
N ALA A 219 -9.00 1.27 3.53
CA ALA A 219 -8.63 0.63 4.79
C ALA A 219 -8.74 -0.90 4.71
N LEU A 220 -9.81 -1.46 4.13
CA LEU A 220 -9.96 -2.90 3.89
C LEU A 220 -8.81 -3.45 3.05
N ARG A 221 -8.43 -2.73 1.97
CA ARG A 221 -7.31 -3.10 1.09
C ARG A 221 -5.96 -3.09 1.81
N VAL A 222 -5.74 -2.16 2.75
CA VAL A 222 -4.54 -2.12 3.59
C VAL A 222 -4.47 -3.31 4.55
N MET A 223 -5.60 -3.84 5.05
CA MET A 223 -5.59 -5.05 5.89
C MET A 223 -5.04 -6.29 5.17
N THR A 224 -5.12 -6.32 3.82
CA THR A 224 -4.61 -7.40 2.96
C THR A 224 -3.23 -7.10 2.35
N PHE A 225 -2.45 -6.19 2.92
CA PHE A 225 -1.08 -5.91 2.47
C PHE A 225 -0.05 -6.79 3.19
N ASP A 226 1.09 -6.97 2.53
CA ASP A 226 2.28 -7.65 3.04
C ASP A 226 3.47 -6.70 2.78
N ASP A 227 3.46 -5.57 3.49
CA ASP A 227 4.27 -4.37 3.23
C ASP A 227 5.18 -3.97 4.40
N ASP A 228 5.19 -4.76 5.49
CA ASP A 228 6.02 -4.54 6.66
C ASP A 228 7.28 -5.42 6.59
N ILE A 229 8.38 -4.84 6.10
CA ILE A 229 9.67 -5.52 5.95
C ILE A 229 10.28 -6.06 7.26
N ARG A 230 9.72 -5.70 8.43
CA ARG A 230 10.19 -6.14 9.74
C ARG A 230 9.63 -7.51 10.12
N VAL A 231 8.56 -7.95 9.45
CA VAL A 231 7.91 -9.25 9.68
C VAL A 231 8.06 -10.11 8.41
N PRO A 232 8.64 -11.33 8.51
CA PRO A 232 8.92 -12.14 7.32
C PRO A 232 7.68 -12.81 6.70
N PHE A 233 6.55 -12.85 7.42
CA PHE A 233 5.28 -13.45 6.97
C PHE A 233 4.09 -12.66 7.54
N GLY A 234 3.34 -11.95 6.70
CA GLY A 234 2.09 -11.30 7.10
C GLY A 234 0.85 -12.19 6.97
N HIS A 235 -0.24 -11.84 7.66
CA HIS A 235 -1.53 -12.55 7.60
C HIS A 235 -2.46 -12.06 6.47
N ALA A 236 -1.92 -11.45 5.42
CA ALA A 236 -2.68 -10.85 4.31
C ALA A 236 -3.74 -11.79 3.69
N HIS A 237 -3.40 -13.07 3.50
CA HIS A 237 -4.29 -14.08 2.93
C HIS A 237 -5.43 -14.48 3.88
N ASP A 238 -5.17 -14.51 5.19
CA ASP A 238 -6.19 -14.82 6.20
C ASP A 238 -7.16 -13.64 6.36
N HIS A 239 -6.62 -12.41 6.41
CA HIS A 239 -7.45 -11.20 6.44
C HIS A 239 -8.34 -11.09 5.19
N ALA A 240 -7.82 -11.38 4.00
CA ALA A 240 -8.63 -11.43 2.77
C ALA A 240 -9.76 -12.46 2.88
N LYS A 241 -9.48 -13.65 3.42
CA LYS A 241 -10.51 -14.68 3.67
C LYS A 241 -11.59 -14.20 4.65
N MET A 242 -11.21 -13.54 5.74
CA MET A 242 -12.16 -12.98 6.72
C MET A 242 -13.03 -11.87 6.12
N ILE A 243 -12.44 -10.98 5.30
CA ILE A 243 -13.19 -9.92 4.61
C ILE A 243 -14.25 -10.51 3.68
N VAL A 244 -13.91 -11.55 2.91
CA VAL A 244 -14.86 -12.18 1.98
C VAL A 244 -15.90 -13.02 2.74
N LEU A 245 -15.48 -14.04 3.49
CA LEU A 245 -16.37 -15.06 4.02
C LEU A 245 -17.15 -14.66 5.28
N GLU A 246 -16.61 -13.79 6.13
CA GLU A 246 -17.24 -13.43 7.41
C GLU A 246 -17.96 -12.07 7.36
N ASN A 247 -17.62 -11.23 6.37
CA ASN A 247 -18.09 -9.84 6.28
C ASN A 247 -18.77 -9.51 4.93
N ASP A 248 -19.04 -10.51 4.09
CA ASP A 248 -19.65 -10.36 2.76
C ASP A 248 -18.97 -9.30 1.87
N GLY A 249 -17.65 -9.13 2.03
CA GLY A 249 -16.92 -7.96 1.52
C GLY A 249 -17.03 -7.76 0.01
N LEU A 250 -17.09 -8.84 -0.77
CA LEU A 250 -17.27 -8.77 -2.23
C LEU A 250 -18.63 -8.17 -2.60
N ARG A 251 -19.71 -8.63 -1.96
CA ARG A 251 -21.07 -8.12 -2.17
C ARG A 251 -21.18 -6.64 -1.79
N VAL A 252 -20.64 -6.27 -0.63
CA VAL A 252 -20.62 -4.86 -0.16
C VAL A 252 -19.88 -3.95 -1.14
N LEU A 253 -18.71 -4.37 -1.62
CA LEU A 253 -17.91 -3.58 -2.57
C LEU A 253 -18.56 -3.48 -3.97
N ILE A 254 -19.21 -4.55 -4.45
CA ILE A 254 -19.89 -4.57 -5.75
C ILE A 254 -21.15 -3.69 -5.72
N GLU A 255 -21.98 -3.78 -4.68
CA GLU A 255 -23.17 -2.92 -4.56
C GLU A 255 -22.79 -1.44 -4.37
N ALA A 256 -21.74 -1.14 -3.60
CA ALA A 256 -21.19 0.21 -3.51
C ALA A 256 -20.69 0.73 -4.88
N ALA A 257 -20.07 -0.14 -5.69
CA ALA A 257 -19.60 0.25 -7.02
C ALA A 257 -20.78 0.56 -7.96
N LYS A 258 -21.86 -0.24 -7.91
CA LYS A 258 -23.11 0.02 -8.65
C LYS A 258 -23.76 1.35 -8.26
N ALA A 259 -23.71 1.72 -6.97
CA ALA A 259 -24.22 3.00 -6.48
C ALA A 259 -23.39 4.22 -6.95
N PHE A 260 -22.06 4.11 -6.96
CA PHE A 260 -21.14 5.21 -7.30
C PHE A 260 -20.66 5.25 -8.76
N ARG A 261 -21.49 4.81 -9.72
CA ARG A 261 -21.13 4.74 -11.16
C ARG A 261 -20.55 6.03 -11.76
N ASP A 262 -20.92 7.19 -11.21
CA ASP A 262 -20.53 8.51 -11.71
C ASP A 262 -19.25 9.05 -11.03
N ASN A 263 -18.69 8.35 -10.03
CA ASN A 263 -17.51 8.78 -9.27
C ASN A 263 -16.27 7.91 -9.54
N SER A 264 -15.49 8.32 -10.54
CA SER A 264 -14.23 7.68 -10.95
C SER A 264 -13.24 7.44 -9.78
N GLY A 265 -13.17 8.37 -8.82
CA GLY A 265 -12.28 8.27 -7.67
C GLY A 265 -12.69 7.21 -6.63
N VAL A 266 -13.98 6.89 -6.53
CA VAL A 266 -14.51 5.80 -5.69
C VAL A 266 -14.37 4.47 -6.42
N LEU A 267 -14.78 4.41 -7.69
CA LEU A 267 -14.72 3.21 -8.53
C LEU A 267 -13.30 2.66 -8.67
N SER A 268 -12.32 3.54 -8.88
CA SER A 268 -10.90 3.17 -8.94
C SER A 268 -10.43 2.47 -7.65
N GLU A 269 -10.86 2.94 -6.46
CA GLU A 269 -10.48 2.34 -5.17
C GLU A 269 -11.25 1.04 -4.89
N LEU A 270 -12.53 0.96 -5.26
CA LEU A 270 -13.36 -0.25 -5.13
C LEU A 270 -12.82 -1.37 -6.03
N CYS A 271 -12.55 -1.11 -7.32
CA CYS A 271 -11.93 -2.08 -8.23
C CYS A 271 -10.54 -2.52 -7.75
N ALA A 272 -9.73 -1.60 -7.23
CA ALA A 272 -8.42 -1.94 -6.67
C ALA A 272 -8.51 -2.82 -5.40
N THR A 273 -9.60 -2.69 -4.64
CA THR A 273 -9.88 -3.52 -3.45
C THR A 273 -10.37 -4.90 -3.87
N LEU A 274 -11.33 -4.98 -4.80
CA LEU A 274 -11.80 -6.25 -5.39
C LEU A 274 -10.65 -7.05 -6.03
N SER A 275 -9.76 -6.39 -6.78
CA SER A 275 -8.56 -7.00 -7.35
C SER A 275 -7.65 -7.66 -6.31
N ARG A 276 -7.55 -7.09 -5.09
CA ARG A 276 -6.77 -7.64 -3.98
C ARG A 276 -7.49 -8.73 -3.17
N LEU A 277 -8.82 -8.79 -3.23
CA LEU A 277 -9.62 -9.86 -2.61
C LEU A 277 -9.78 -11.07 -3.55
N SER A 278 -9.57 -10.91 -4.85
CA SER A 278 -9.62 -11.96 -5.89
C SER A 278 -8.39 -12.90 -5.86
N VAL A 279 -8.10 -13.50 -4.69
CA VAL A 279 -6.91 -14.35 -4.45
C VAL A 279 -7.19 -15.86 -4.55
N ARG A 280 -8.44 -16.29 -4.64
CA ARG A 280 -8.86 -17.70 -4.73
C ARG A 280 -9.94 -17.86 -5.79
N ASN A 281 -9.97 -19.00 -6.47
CA ASN A 281 -10.94 -19.30 -7.54
C ASN A 281 -12.40 -19.18 -7.04
N GLU A 282 -12.68 -19.62 -5.81
CA GLU A 282 -13.98 -19.46 -5.13
C GLU A 282 -14.43 -17.99 -5.09
N PHE A 283 -13.53 -17.07 -4.73
CA PHE A 283 -13.81 -15.63 -4.64
C PHE A 283 -13.94 -14.99 -6.03
N CYS A 284 -13.17 -15.48 -7.01
CA CYS A 284 -13.31 -15.05 -8.39
C CYS A 284 -14.67 -15.45 -8.98
N GLN A 285 -15.17 -16.65 -8.66
CA GLN A 285 -16.49 -17.11 -9.06
C GLN A 285 -17.60 -16.28 -8.39
N GLU A 286 -17.49 -16.02 -7.08
CA GLU A 286 -18.47 -15.18 -6.35
C GLU A 286 -18.61 -13.78 -6.97
N ILE A 287 -17.51 -13.17 -7.45
CA ILE A 287 -17.55 -11.87 -8.16
C ILE A 287 -18.36 -11.96 -9.47
N VAL A 288 -18.31 -13.08 -10.20
CA VAL A 288 -19.12 -13.30 -11.40
C VAL A 288 -20.58 -13.51 -11.03
N ASP A 289 -20.86 -14.36 -10.04
CA ASP A 289 -22.21 -14.69 -9.58
C ASP A 289 -22.97 -13.47 -9.04
N LEU A 290 -22.25 -12.51 -8.43
CA LEU A 290 -22.78 -11.20 -7.98
C LEU A 290 -22.94 -10.16 -9.13
N GLY A 291 -22.63 -10.55 -10.37
CA GLY A 291 -22.67 -9.68 -11.56
C GLY A 291 -21.55 -8.64 -11.63
N GLY A 292 -20.51 -8.77 -10.79
CA GLY A 292 -19.40 -7.83 -10.70
C GLY A 292 -18.57 -7.76 -11.99
N LEU A 293 -18.39 -8.89 -12.69
CA LEU A 293 -17.69 -8.91 -13.99
C LEU A 293 -18.41 -8.05 -15.04
N ASN A 294 -19.73 -8.25 -15.23
CA ASN A 294 -20.51 -7.48 -16.18
C ASN A 294 -20.46 -5.99 -15.88
N PHE A 295 -20.54 -5.62 -14.59
CA PHE A 295 -20.36 -4.24 -14.15
C PHE A 295 -18.96 -3.69 -14.49
N MET A 296 -17.88 -4.44 -14.26
CA MET A 296 -16.52 -4.03 -14.64
C MET A 296 -16.35 -3.83 -16.15
N VAL A 297 -16.99 -4.66 -16.97
CA VAL A 297 -16.95 -4.54 -18.44
C VAL A 297 -17.73 -3.30 -18.91
N THR A 298 -18.91 -3.04 -18.35
CA THR A 298 -19.66 -1.80 -18.61
C THR A 298 -18.86 -0.57 -18.19
N LEU A 299 -18.27 -0.60 -16.99
CA LEU A 299 -17.44 0.48 -16.48
C LEU A 299 -16.19 0.75 -17.35
N LEU A 300 -15.61 -0.29 -17.96
CA LEU A 300 -14.49 -0.13 -18.90
C LEU A 300 -14.92 0.63 -20.16
N ALA A 301 -16.15 0.44 -20.63
CA ALA A 301 -16.72 1.17 -21.77
C ALA A 301 -17.09 2.62 -21.41
N ASP A 302 -17.73 2.82 -20.26
CA ASP A 302 -18.23 4.14 -19.83
C ASP A 302 -17.09 5.09 -19.39
N CYS A 303 -16.05 4.56 -18.73
CA CYS A 303 -14.95 5.37 -18.16
C CYS A 303 -13.67 5.36 -18.99
N MET A 304 -13.73 5.17 -20.33
CA MET A 304 -12.54 5.15 -21.18
C MET A 304 -11.67 6.41 -21.10
N GLU A 305 -12.22 7.57 -20.76
CA GLU A 305 -11.45 8.82 -20.60
C GLU A 305 -10.65 8.89 -19.28
N HIS A 306 -10.92 8.01 -18.31
CA HIS A 306 -10.32 8.04 -16.98
C HIS A 306 -9.25 6.95 -16.79
N PRO A 307 -7.95 7.25 -17.03
CA PRO A 307 -6.88 6.22 -17.02
C PRO A 307 -6.75 5.48 -15.69
N ASP A 308 -7.00 6.13 -14.55
CA ASP A 308 -6.96 5.48 -13.23
C ASP A 308 -8.12 4.52 -12.97
N VAL A 309 -9.28 4.73 -13.60
CA VAL A 309 -10.39 3.76 -13.54
C VAL A 309 -10.05 2.58 -14.44
N VAL A 310 -9.71 2.85 -15.71
CA VAL A 310 -9.31 1.83 -16.69
C VAL A 310 -8.21 0.92 -16.14
N ARG A 311 -7.15 1.48 -15.54
CA ARG A 311 -6.04 0.73 -14.94
C ARG A 311 -6.51 -0.23 -13.84
N GLN A 312 -7.39 0.21 -12.94
CA GLN A 312 -7.85 -0.62 -11.82
C GLN A 312 -8.93 -1.62 -12.24
N VAL A 313 -9.77 -1.27 -13.22
CA VAL A 313 -10.75 -2.19 -13.83
C VAL A 313 -10.03 -3.33 -14.56
N LEU A 314 -9.04 -3.02 -15.40
CA LEU A 314 -8.20 -4.04 -16.04
C LEU A 314 -7.44 -4.88 -15.01
N GLY A 315 -6.94 -4.27 -13.92
CA GLY A 315 -6.32 -4.98 -12.80
C GLY A 315 -7.29 -5.90 -12.03
N ALA A 316 -8.57 -5.52 -11.92
CA ALA A 316 -9.61 -6.36 -11.35
C ALA A 316 -9.94 -7.54 -12.27
N ILE A 317 -10.25 -7.28 -13.55
CA ILE A 317 -10.51 -8.33 -14.55
C ILE A 317 -9.32 -9.31 -14.64
N ARG A 318 -8.07 -8.82 -14.58
CA ARG A 318 -6.84 -9.66 -14.54
C ARG A 318 -6.82 -10.62 -13.36
N ALA A 319 -7.26 -10.15 -12.19
CA ALA A 319 -7.26 -10.95 -10.96
C ALA A 319 -8.36 -12.03 -11.01
N VAL A 320 -9.57 -11.67 -11.44
CA VAL A 320 -10.68 -12.62 -11.59
C VAL A 320 -10.39 -13.65 -12.68
N ALA A 321 -9.72 -13.26 -13.78
CA ALA A 321 -9.19 -14.14 -14.83
C ALA A 321 -8.08 -15.11 -14.37
N GLY A 322 -7.84 -15.25 -13.06
CA GLY A 322 -7.09 -16.34 -12.47
C GLY A 322 -7.88 -17.65 -12.36
N ASN A 323 -9.22 -17.61 -12.40
CA ASN A 323 -10.05 -18.80 -12.50
C ASN A 323 -10.40 -19.11 -13.97
N ASP A 324 -10.33 -20.39 -14.35
CA ASP A 324 -10.53 -20.83 -15.74
C ASP A 324 -12.00 -20.65 -16.17
N ASP A 325 -12.97 -21.06 -15.34
CA ASP A 325 -14.42 -20.89 -15.60
C ASP A 325 -14.81 -19.42 -15.84
N VAL A 326 -14.06 -18.48 -15.23
CA VAL A 326 -14.32 -17.05 -15.39
C VAL A 326 -13.70 -16.48 -16.67
N LYS A 327 -12.69 -17.13 -17.26
CA LYS A 327 -12.18 -16.68 -18.57
C LYS A 327 -13.24 -16.80 -19.65
N ASP A 328 -13.99 -17.90 -19.65
CA ASP A 328 -15.09 -18.10 -20.59
C ASP A 328 -16.17 -17.02 -20.39
N ALA A 329 -16.55 -16.73 -19.13
CA ALA A 329 -17.44 -15.61 -18.81
C ALA A 329 -16.89 -14.23 -19.24
N ILE A 330 -15.56 -14.00 -19.21
CA ILE A 330 -14.92 -12.76 -19.69
C ILE A 330 -15.01 -12.65 -21.23
N VAL A 331 -14.90 -13.78 -21.95
CA VAL A 331 -15.05 -13.83 -23.41
C VAL A 331 -16.52 -13.63 -23.79
N ASP A 332 -17.45 -14.33 -23.15
CA ASP A 332 -18.89 -14.23 -23.37
C ASP A 332 -19.45 -12.82 -23.05
N ALA A 333 -18.88 -12.13 -22.05
CA ALA A 333 -19.21 -10.75 -21.73
C ALA A 333 -18.65 -9.71 -22.75
N GLY A 334 -17.93 -10.15 -23.79
CA GLY A 334 -17.38 -9.26 -24.81
C GLY A 334 -16.21 -8.38 -24.34
N ALA A 335 -15.61 -8.69 -23.19
CA ALA A 335 -14.58 -7.84 -22.58
C ALA A 335 -13.32 -7.72 -23.45
N THR A 336 -13.01 -8.73 -24.27
CA THR A 336 -11.75 -8.84 -25.02
C THR A 336 -11.56 -7.68 -26.00
N ASP A 337 -12.60 -7.29 -26.72
CA ASP A 337 -12.52 -6.18 -27.69
C ASP A 337 -12.42 -4.82 -26.98
N LEU A 338 -13.14 -4.64 -25.87
CA LEU A 338 -13.06 -3.43 -25.03
C LEU A 338 -11.68 -3.27 -24.39
N ILE A 339 -11.02 -4.36 -24.00
CA ILE A 339 -9.63 -4.35 -23.50
C ILE A 339 -8.67 -3.90 -24.60
N VAL A 340 -8.81 -4.40 -25.83
CA VAL A 340 -7.98 -3.98 -26.96
C VAL A 340 -8.20 -2.49 -27.26
N LEU A 341 -9.44 -2.04 -27.28
CA LEU A 341 -9.80 -0.63 -27.49
C LEU A 341 -9.20 0.28 -26.39
N ALA A 342 -9.27 -0.13 -25.13
CA ALA A 342 -8.67 0.59 -24.00
C ALA A 342 -7.13 0.68 -24.09
N ILE A 343 -6.44 -0.38 -24.53
CA ILE A 343 -4.99 -0.35 -24.78
C ILE A 343 -4.66 0.61 -25.93
N SER A 344 -5.40 0.55 -27.04
CA SER A 344 -5.20 1.45 -28.19
C SER A 344 -5.45 2.93 -27.85
N HIS A 345 -6.42 3.21 -26.99
CA HIS A 345 -6.70 4.56 -26.51
C HIS A 345 -5.60 5.11 -25.58
N HIS A 346 -5.08 4.25 -24.68
CA HIS A 346 -4.11 4.64 -23.64
C HIS A 346 -2.67 4.17 -23.92
N LEU A 347 -2.25 4.14 -25.19
CA LEU A 347 -0.89 3.74 -25.62
C LEU A 347 0.24 4.47 -24.86
N GLY A 348 0.00 5.72 -24.42
CA GLY A 348 0.94 6.52 -23.63
C GLY A 348 1.05 6.15 -22.15
N ASN A 349 0.25 5.22 -21.64
CA ASN A 349 0.29 4.77 -20.24
C ASN A 349 0.78 3.31 -20.14
N PRO A 350 2.06 3.08 -19.76
CA PRO A 350 2.64 1.74 -19.68
C PRO A 350 1.87 0.78 -18.76
N GLN A 351 1.26 1.29 -17.69
CA GLN A 351 0.55 0.46 -16.72
C GLN A 351 -0.76 -0.08 -17.29
N ILE A 352 -1.50 0.72 -18.06
CA ILE A 352 -2.73 0.28 -18.74
C ILE A 352 -2.39 -0.76 -19.81
N CYS A 353 -1.35 -0.50 -20.60
CA CYS A 353 -0.84 -1.45 -21.59
C CYS A 353 -0.39 -2.78 -20.96
N GLU A 354 0.30 -2.75 -19.81
CA GLU A 354 0.70 -3.95 -19.07
C GLU A 354 -0.52 -4.73 -18.58
N GLN A 355 -1.47 -4.09 -17.88
CA GLN A 355 -2.64 -4.77 -17.35
C GLN A 355 -3.52 -5.34 -18.47
N GLY A 356 -3.80 -4.57 -19.53
CA GLY A 356 -4.59 -5.04 -20.67
C GLY A 356 -3.95 -6.21 -21.41
N CYS A 357 -2.63 -6.14 -21.66
CA CYS A 357 -1.89 -7.28 -22.22
C CYS A 357 -1.92 -8.50 -21.28
N ALA A 358 -1.81 -8.30 -19.97
CA ALA A 358 -1.85 -9.37 -18.99
C ALA A 358 -3.23 -10.06 -18.90
N VAL A 359 -4.34 -9.32 -19.01
CA VAL A 359 -5.68 -9.92 -19.16
C VAL A 359 -5.74 -10.75 -20.43
N ARG A 360 -5.40 -10.17 -21.58
CA ARG A 360 -5.47 -10.84 -22.88
C ARG A 360 -4.63 -12.13 -22.91
N CYS A 361 -3.43 -12.11 -22.35
CA CYS A 361 -2.56 -13.30 -22.25
C CYS A 361 -3.11 -14.40 -21.32
N ARG A 362 -3.98 -14.07 -20.37
CA ARG A 362 -4.68 -15.05 -19.52
C ARG A 362 -5.89 -15.64 -20.23
N SER A 363 -6.73 -14.81 -20.84
CA SER A 363 -7.96 -15.23 -21.52
C SER A 363 -7.72 -15.99 -22.84
N VAL A 364 -6.60 -15.75 -23.55
CA VAL A 364 -6.33 -16.37 -24.86
C VAL A 364 -5.72 -17.78 -24.76
N ARG A 365 -5.42 -18.30 -23.57
CA ARG A 365 -4.73 -19.60 -23.42
C ARG A 365 -5.60 -20.81 -23.79
N GLU A 366 -6.91 -20.76 -23.60
CA GLU A 366 -7.85 -21.84 -23.94
C GLU A 366 -8.03 -22.06 -25.47
N LEU A 367 -7.92 -21.01 -26.30
CA LEU A 367 -8.16 -21.11 -27.77
C LEU A 367 -7.11 -21.93 -28.55
N ARG A 368 -6.11 -22.53 -27.87
CA ARG A 368 -5.18 -23.50 -28.45
C ARG A 368 -5.24 -24.89 -27.78
N GLY A 369 -6.15 -25.10 -26.82
CA GLY A 369 -6.27 -26.36 -26.07
C GLY A 369 -7.17 -27.41 -26.73
N ASP A 370 -8.36 -27.02 -27.19
CA ASP A 370 -9.45 -27.98 -27.45
C ASP A 370 -9.60 -28.43 -28.92
N HIS A 371 -8.50 -28.88 -29.54
CA HIS A 371 -8.54 -29.71 -30.76
C HIS A 371 -7.95 -31.12 -30.53
N GLY A 372 -7.75 -31.50 -29.26
CA GLY A 372 -7.11 -32.74 -28.84
C GLY A 372 -8.05 -33.75 -28.17
N GLY A 373 -9.22 -34.11 -28.76
CA GLY A 373 -10.19 -34.87 -27.96
C GLY A 373 -11.35 -35.67 -28.56
N ARG A 374 -11.44 -35.98 -29.87
CA ARG A 374 -12.41 -37.00 -30.35
C ARG A 374 -11.88 -37.93 -31.45
N ARG A 375 -11.28 -39.06 -31.05
CA ARG A 375 -11.29 -40.31 -31.84
C ARG A 375 -11.80 -41.44 -30.96
N GLY A 376 -12.99 -41.96 -31.27
CA GLY A 376 -13.53 -43.16 -30.64
C GLY A 376 -12.82 -44.43 -31.13
N PRO A 377 -13.01 -45.57 -30.44
CA PRO A 377 -12.41 -46.84 -30.85
C PRO A 377 -13.17 -47.45 -32.03
N GLY A 378 -12.46 -47.86 -33.09
CA GLY A 378 -13.03 -48.51 -34.27
C GLY A 378 -11.95 -49.10 -35.17
N SER A 379 -12.06 -50.40 -35.47
CA SER A 379 -11.01 -51.19 -36.13
C SER A 379 -11.12 -51.26 -37.66
N SER A 380 -9.99 -51.63 -38.27
CA SER A 380 -9.82 -52.48 -39.47
C SER A 380 -9.76 -51.88 -40.89
N ALA A 381 -8.78 -52.40 -41.66
CA ALA A 381 -8.52 -52.31 -43.11
C ALA A 381 -8.27 -50.91 -43.73
N GLY A 382 -7.44 -50.73 -44.76
CA GLY A 382 -6.48 -51.64 -45.42
C GLY A 382 -5.96 -51.08 -46.77
N HIS A 383 -4.76 -51.50 -47.19
CA HIS A 383 -4.11 -51.33 -48.52
C HIS A 383 -3.63 -49.94 -49.02
N GLU A 384 -2.30 -49.91 -49.25
CA GLU A 384 -1.54 -49.49 -50.45
C GLU A 384 -1.80 -48.15 -51.20
N GLY A 385 -0.70 -47.45 -51.54
CA GLY A 385 -0.68 -46.49 -52.67
C GLY A 385 0.27 -45.28 -52.54
N SER A 386 1.51 -45.42 -53.03
CA SER A 386 2.39 -44.31 -53.45
C SER A 386 2.71 -44.50 -54.96
N PRO A 387 3.39 -43.59 -55.72
CA PRO A 387 3.98 -42.29 -55.38
C PRO A 387 3.71 -41.17 -56.46
N THR A 388 4.59 -40.15 -56.52
CA THR A 388 4.73 -39.06 -57.53
C THR A 388 3.80 -37.84 -57.38
N GLY A 389 4.23 -36.59 -57.63
CA GLY A 389 5.59 -36.06 -57.87
C GLY A 389 5.60 -34.59 -58.34
N GLY A 390 6.64 -33.82 -58.00
CA GLY A 390 6.89 -32.43 -58.46
C GLY A 390 6.00 -31.33 -57.83
N GLY A 391 6.44 -30.09 -57.62
CA GLY A 391 7.78 -29.50 -57.79
C GLY A 391 7.70 -28.03 -58.24
N CYS A 392 8.12 -27.10 -57.39
CA CYS A 392 8.38 -25.69 -57.76
C CYS A 392 9.59 -25.15 -56.96
N ALA A 393 10.58 -24.64 -57.69
CA ALA A 393 11.53 -23.63 -57.22
C ALA A 393 10.83 -22.23 -57.30
N GLU A 394 11.36 -21.08 -56.85
CA GLU A 394 12.75 -20.61 -56.80
C GLU A 394 13.01 -19.61 -55.64
N THR A 395 14.28 -19.58 -55.23
CA THR A 395 15.18 -18.48 -54.79
C THR A 395 14.62 -17.05 -54.51
N GLY A 396 15.16 -16.28 -53.55
CA GLY A 396 16.23 -16.57 -52.57
C GLY A 396 16.81 -15.34 -51.84
N VAL A 397 17.86 -15.60 -51.03
CA VAL A 397 18.95 -14.70 -50.54
C VAL A 397 18.63 -13.54 -49.57
N HIS A 398 18.88 -13.73 -48.27
CA HIS A 398 20.07 -13.19 -47.54
C HIS A 398 20.15 -13.67 -46.07
N ALA A 399 21.36 -13.95 -45.58
CA ALA A 399 21.70 -14.27 -44.17
C ALA A 399 21.93 -12.98 -43.35
N ASP A 400 22.10 -12.90 -42.02
CA ASP A 400 22.64 -13.76 -40.93
C ASP A 400 22.04 -13.25 -39.56
N PRO A 401 22.47 -13.69 -38.35
CA PRO A 401 22.63 -15.05 -37.78
C PRO A 401 21.86 -15.23 -36.43
N GLU A 402 21.88 -16.44 -35.85
CA GLU A 402 21.21 -16.75 -34.56
C GLU A 402 21.94 -16.23 -33.29
N PRO A 403 21.21 -15.94 -32.20
CA PRO A 403 21.74 -15.89 -30.84
C PRO A 403 21.60 -17.26 -30.13
N GLY A 404 22.70 -17.76 -29.56
CA GLY A 404 22.79 -19.12 -29.02
C GLY A 404 22.06 -19.37 -27.68
N VAL A 405 21.65 -20.63 -27.49
CA VAL A 405 21.06 -21.16 -26.25
C VAL A 405 22.17 -21.61 -25.30
N ALA A 406 22.10 -21.19 -24.03
CA ALA A 406 22.95 -21.70 -22.96
C ALA A 406 22.12 -22.54 -21.96
N GLN A 407 22.57 -23.77 -21.69
CA GLN A 407 22.11 -24.60 -20.58
C GLN A 407 23.29 -25.08 -19.72
N PRO A 408 23.07 -25.46 -18.44
CA PRO A 408 24.12 -25.49 -17.43
C PRO A 408 24.88 -26.83 -17.35
N GLY A 409 26.17 -26.76 -16.99
CA GLY A 409 27.04 -27.92 -16.72
C GLY A 409 27.48 -28.01 -15.26
N PHE A 410 27.34 -29.20 -14.67
CA PHE A 410 27.78 -29.55 -13.31
C PHE A 410 29.26 -30.01 -13.27
N LEU A 411 29.96 -29.66 -12.18
CA LEU A 411 31.00 -30.38 -11.40
C LEU A 411 31.96 -31.41 -12.08
N PRO A 412 33.27 -31.45 -11.68
CA PRO A 412 33.66 -32.28 -10.50
C PRO A 412 34.84 -31.74 -9.66
N ALA A 413 35.34 -32.53 -8.69
CA ALA A 413 36.21 -32.12 -7.57
C ALA A 413 37.50 -32.97 -7.37
N HIS A 414 38.39 -32.49 -6.48
CA HIS A 414 39.61 -33.12 -5.87
C HIS A 414 40.86 -33.32 -6.76
N PRO A 415 42.10 -33.45 -6.21
CA PRO A 415 42.65 -33.26 -4.82
C PRO A 415 43.71 -32.10 -4.76
N GLY A 416 44.52 -31.83 -3.70
CA GLY A 416 44.58 -32.27 -2.29
C GLY A 416 45.99 -32.16 -1.64
N ASP A 417 46.05 -32.27 -0.29
CA ASP A 417 47.21 -32.54 0.62
C ASP A 417 48.17 -31.41 1.12
N GLY A 418 48.68 -31.59 2.35
CA GLY A 418 49.70 -30.79 3.08
C GLY A 418 49.20 -29.49 3.76
N SER A 419 49.32 -29.23 5.08
CA SER A 419 50.05 -29.89 6.18
C SER A 419 49.36 -29.65 7.55
N ARG A 420 49.67 -30.45 8.57
CA ARG A 420 48.97 -30.50 9.87
C ARG A 420 49.86 -30.25 11.11
N GLU A 421 49.20 -29.76 12.17
CA GLU A 421 49.44 -30.05 13.62
C GLU A 421 50.74 -29.52 14.28
N PRO A 422 50.83 -29.43 15.65
CA PRO A 422 49.99 -30.10 16.66
C PRO A 422 49.41 -29.26 17.85
N ASP A 423 48.18 -29.66 18.24
CA ASP A 423 47.77 -30.24 19.54
C ASP A 423 48.27 -29.65 20.89
N GLN A 424 47.32 -29.30 21.78
CA GLN A 424 47.44 -29.45 23.25
C GLN A 424 46.07 -29.75 23.90
N ARG A 425 46.05 -30.72 24.84
CA ARG A 425 44.87 -31.12 25.63
C ARG A 425 45.08 -30.98 27.15
N GLY A 426 44.14 -30.35 27.84
CA GLY A 426 43.78 -30.58 29.27
C GLY A 426 44.87 -30.37 30.34
N PRO A 427 44.60 -30.66 31.64
CA PRO A 427 43.35 -31.04 32.33
C PRO A 427 42.73 -29.80 33.07
N GLY A 428 41.68 -29.78 33.90
CA GLY A 428 40.87 -30.77 34.66
C GLY A 428 40.78 -30.33 36.14
N SER A 429 39.76 -30.79 36.90
CA SER A 429 39.40 -30.40 38.31
C SER A 429 38.62 -29.07 38.45
N SER A 430 37.70 -28.86 39.41
CA SER A 430 36.93 -29.77 40.30
C SER A 430 35.82 -28.97 41.03
N GLN A 431 34.72 -29.62 41.41
CA GLN A 431 33.71 -29.05 42.33
C GLN A 431 34.21 -29.06 43.79
N GLY A 432 33.64 -28.20 44.65
CA GLY A 432 33.48 -28.48 46.08
C GLY A 432 34.01 -27.44 47.07
N LEU A 433 33.10 -26.55 47.53
CA LEU A 433 32.73 -26.43 48.96
C LEU A 433 31.37 -25.71 49.06
#